data_AF-A0A7V2SM91-F1
#
_entry.id   AF-A0A7V2SM91-F1
#
_cell.length_a   1.000
_cell.length_b   1.000
_cell.length_c   1.000
_cell.angle_alpha   90.00
_cell.angle_beta   90.00
_cell.angle_gamma   90.00
#
_symmetry.space_group_name_H-M   'P 1'
#
loop_
_entity.id
_entity.type
_entity.pdbx_description
1 polymer ?
#
loop_
_entity_poly.entity_id
_entity_poly.type
_entity_poly.pdbx_seq_one_letter_code
_entity_poly.pdbx_strand_id
1 'polypeptide(L)'
;MLSGAVIAGENGYGPVKMIKVDAKKAELGKRLFFDVRLSGDASISCATCHQPDKAFTDGLALSKEYPGSDGFRNTPTLMNTATKKVWFHDGRLGTNLNDVTRESITEDYSMNMDMRLMQERLKQDPVYVKMFKDAGYGEPSNGAVRKAIPEFLKTLTSRNSPFDKGTMSAAAKR
;
A
#
# COMPACT_ATOMS: atom_id res chain seq x y z
N MET A 1 37.63 20.19 14.05
CA MET A 1 36.50 20.83 13.34
C MET A 1 36.32 20.11 12.02
N LEU A 2 35.43 19.12 11.95
CA LEU A 2 35.10 18.41 10.70
C LEU A 2 33.75 18.93 10.22
N SER A 3 33.80 20.00 9.43
CA SER A 3 32.67 20.52 8.67
C SER A 3 32.51 19.68 7.41
N GLY A 4 31.86 18.53 7.52
CA GLY A 4 31.36 17.77 6.37
C GLY A 4 29.88 18.07 6.19
N ALA A 5 29.54 19.01 5.31
CA ALA A 5 28.17 19.13 4.84
C ALA A 5 27.86 17.84 4.08
N VAL A 6 26.97 17.00 4.62
CA VAL A 6 26.43 15.85 3.90
C VAL A 6 25.63 16.40 2.73
N ILE A 7 26.24 16.40 1.54
CA ILE A 7 25.54 16.71 0.30
C ILE A 7 24.54 15.57 0.09
N ALA A 8 23.25 15.92 0.00
CA ALA A 8 22.22 15.00 -0.43
C ALA A 8 22.58 14.50 -1.84
N GLY A 9 23.10 13.27 -1.95
CA GLY A 9 23.48 12.68 -3.22
C GLY A 9 24.64 11.68 -3.16
N GLU A 10 25.60 11.83 -2.26
CA GLU A 10 26.86 11.06 -2.35
C GLU A 10 26.78 9.63 -1.75
N ASN A 11 25.76 9.34 -0.93
CA ASN A 11 25.61 8.05 -0.23
C ASN A 11 24.29 7.31 -0.56
N GLY A 12 23.62 7.64 -1.66
CA GLY A 12 22.32 7.04 -2.03
C GLY A 12 21.12 7.49 -1.19
N TYR A 13 21.33 8.44 -0.27
CA TYR A 13 20.26 9.13 0.47
C TYR A 13 19.86 10.41 -0.27
N GLY A 14 18.55 10.64 -0.40
CA GLY A 14 17.99 11.79 -1.11
C GLY A 14 16.47 11.72 -1.18
N PRO A 15 15.83 12.70 -1.84
CA PRO A 15 14.39 12.70 -2.03
C PRO A 15 13.90 11.40 -2.67
N VAL A 16 12.71 10.96 -2.26
CA VAL A 16 12.10 9.75 -2.82
C VAL A 16 11.92 9.92 -4.33
N LYS A 17 12.42 8.93 -5.10
CA LYS A 17 12.34 8.96 -6.56
C LYS A 17 10.89 9.01 -7.04
N MET A 18 10.65 9.80 -8.09
CA MET A 18 9.35 9.90 -8.72
C MET A 18 8.95 8.57 -9.36
N ILE A 19 7.79 8.04 -8.95
CA ILE A 19 7.20 6.85 -9.54
C ILE A 19 6.10 7.28 -10.50
N LYS A 20 6.14 6.77 -11.74
CA LYS A 20 5.06 6.99 -12.70
C LYS A 20 3.79 6.27 -12.23
N VAL A 21 2.69 7.03 -12.18
CA VAL A 21 1.36 6.54 -11.82
C VAL A 21 0.46 6.56 -13.05
N ASP A 22 -0.21 5.44 -13.32
CA ASP A 22 -1.33 5.36 -14.25
C ASP A 22 -2.62 5.75 -13.51
N ALA A 23 -3.18 6.92 -13.87
CA ALA A 23 -4.30 7.51 -13.13
C ALA A 23 -5.55 6.62 -13.10
N LYS A 24 -5.87 5.91 -14.18
CA LYS A 24 -7.07 5.05 -14.23
C LYS A 24 -6.91 3.80 -13.37
N LYS A 25 -5.71 3.19 -13.40
CA LYS A 25 -5.37 2.06 -12.55
C LYS A 25 -5.28 2.46 -11.08
N ALA A 26 -4.74 3.64 -10.78
CA ALA A 26 -4.68 4.18 -9.42
C ALA A 26 -6.07 4.48 -8.87
N GLU A 27 -6.99 5.03 -9.68
CA GLU A 27 -8.36 5.27 -9.23
C GLU A 27 -9.11 3.96 -8.96
N LEU A 28 -8.94 2.96 -9.82
CA LEU A 28 -9.43 1.60 -9.55
C LEU A 28 -8.82 1.01 -8.27
N GLY A 29 -7.51 1.11 -8.11
CA GLY A 29 -6.78 0.66 -6.92
C GLY A 29 -7.26 1.35 -5.66
N LYS A 30 -7.54 2.65 -5.72
CA LYS A 30 -8.07 3.44 -4.62
C LYS A 30 -9.45 2.93 -4.22
N ARG A 31 -10.36 2.74 -5.16
CA ARG A 31 -11.69 2.18 -4.86
C ARG A 31 -11.57 0.82 -4.17
N LEU A 32 -10.75 -0.08 -4.71
CA LEU A 32 -10.47 -1.40 -4.14
C LEU A 32 -9.92 -1.31 -2.72
N PHE A 33 -9.00 -0.38 -2.46
CA PHE A 33 -8.35 -0.20 -1.15
C PHE A 33 -9.32 0.09 -0.01
N PHE A 34 -10.41 0.79 -0.29
CA PHE A 34 -11.45 1.15 0.70
C PHE A 34 -12.66 0.21 0.66
N ASP A 35 -12.62 -0.88 -0.12
CA ASP A 35 -13.77 -1.75 -0.34
C ASP A 35 -13.69 -3.01 0.54
N VAL A 36 -14.69 -3.18 1.41
CA VAL A 36 -14.74 -4.32 2.31
C VAL A 36 -15.01 -5.65 1.60
N ARG A 37 -15.54 -5.64 0.37
CA ARG A 37 -15.84 -6.87 -0.40
C ARG A 37 -14.61 -7.72 -0.70
N LEU A 38 -13.41 -7.16 -0.50
CA LEU A 38 -12.12 -7.83 -0.62
C LEU A 38 -11.75 -8.68 0.61
N SER A 39 -12.48 -8.63 1.73
CA SER A 39 -12.30 -9.58 2.84
C SER A 39 -13.27 -10.76 2.75
N GLY A 40 -12.90 -11.89 3.33
CA GLY A 40 -13.67 -13.14 3.29
C GLY A 40 -15.13 -12.98 3.72
N ASP A 41 -15.35 -12.27 4.82
CA ASP A 41 -16.65 -11.96 5.42
C ASP A 41 -17.24 -10.58 5.02
N ALA A 42 -16.53 -9.84 4.17
CA ALA A 42 -16.84 -8.48 3.79
C ALA A 42 -16.95 -7.45 4.95
N SER A 43 -16.21 -7.65 6.05
CA SER A 43 -16.20 -6.76 7.22
C SER A 43 -15.10 -5.70 7.21
N ILE A 44 -13.99 -5.92 6.51
CA ILE A 44 -12.80 -5.05 6.55
C ILE A 44 -12.23 -4.78 5.16
N SER A 45 -11.50 -3.67 5.04
CA SER A 45 -10.75 -3.30 3.83
C SER A 45 -9.30 -3.02 4.19
N CYS A 46 -8.45 -2.75 3.19
CA CYS A 46 -7.08 -2.31 3.45
C CYS A 46 -7.06 -1.05 4.35
N ALA A 47 -8.04 -0.16 4.18
CA ALA A 47 -8.18 1.07 4.95
C ALA A 47 -8.58 0.86 6.42
N THR A 48 -9.08 -0.33 6.79
CA THR A 48 -9.36 -0.66 8.20
C THR A 48 -8.09 -0.61 9.03
N CYS A 49 -7.01 -1.22 8.53
CA CYS A 49 -5.71 -1.25 9.20
C CYS A 49 -4.78 -0.11 8.74
N HIS A 50 -4.93 0.38 7.50
CA HIS A 50 -4.08 1.43 6.93
C HIS A 50 -4.86 2.74 6.76
N GLN A 51 -5.07 3.44 7.88
CA GLN A 51 -5.96 4.61 7.97
C GLN A 51 -5.24 5.88 7.47
N PRO A 52 -5.78 6.61 6.47
CA PRO A 52 -5.11 7.78 5.87
C PRO A 52 -4.75 8.90 6.85
N ASP A 53 -5.61 9.15 7.83
CA ASP A 53 -5.43 10.15 8.89
C ASP A 53 -4.34 9.78 9.90
N LYS A 54 -3.93 8.50 9.95
CA LYS A 54 -2.83 7.98 10.75
C LYS A 54 -1.62 7.60 9.90
N ALA A 55 -1.38 8.35 8.82
CA ALA A 55 -0.30 8.10 7.87
C ALA A 55 -0.31 6.64 7.34
N PHE A 56 -1.50 6.10 7.08
CA PHE A 56 -1.73 4.72 6.62
C PHE A 56 -1.23 3.64 7.60
N THR A 57 -1.42 3.89 8.89
CA THR A 57 -1.29 2.90 9.99
C THR A 57 -2.64 2.79 10.73
N ASP A 58 -2.73 1.93 11.75
CA ASP A 58 -3.89 1.85 12.65
C ASP A 58 -3.67 2.59 13.98
N GLY A 59 -2.41 2.93 14.29
CA GLY A 59 -2.00 3.54 15.55
C GLY A 59 -1.99 2.58 16.73
N LEU A 60 -2.02 1.27 16.49
CA LEU A 60 -2.05 0.24 17.53
C LEU A 60 -0.68 -0.41 17.70
N ALA A 61 -0.37 -0.85 18.92
CA ALA A 61 0.82 -1.65 19.19
C ALA A 61 0.75 -3.01 18.50
N LEU A 62 -0.44 -3.60 18.45
CA LEU A 62 -0.77 -4.83 17.73
C LEU A 62 -2.04 -4.58 16.92
N SER A 63 -1.99 -4.90 15.62
CA SER A 63 -3.13 -4.76 14.73
C SER A 63 -4.25 -5.72 15.12
N LYS A 64 -5.51 -5.33 14.88
CA LYS A 64 -6.65 -6.24 15.05
C LYS A 64 -6.87 -7.15 13.84
N GLU A 65 -6.36 -6.75 12.67
CA GLU A 65 -6.47 -7.51 11.42
C GLU A 65 -7.90 -8.05 11.14
N TYR A 66 -8.05 -9.36 10.93
CA TYR A 66 -9.35 -10.00 10.68
C TYR A 66 -10.19 -10.16 11.96
N PRO A 67 -11.53 -10.01 11.91
CA PRO A 67 -12.38 -10.11 13.10
C PRO A 67 -12.16 -11.39 13.91
N GLY A 68 -12.06 -11.24 15.23
CA GLY A 68 -11.82 -12.34 16.16
C GLY A 68 -10.35 -12.71 16.34
N SER A 69 -9.42 -12.01 15.66
CA SER A 69 -7.98 -12.10 15.87
C SER A 69 -7.46 -10.92 16.69
N ASP A 70 -6.42 -11.17 17.48
CA ASP A 70 -5.44 -10.15 17.87
C ASP A 70 -4.18 -10.43 17.06
N GLY A 71 -3.85 -9.53 16.14
CA GLY A 71 -2.63 -9.64 15.34
C GLY A 71 -1.39 -9.64 16.22
N PHE A 72 -0.28 -10.11 15.67
CA PHE A 72 0.98 -10.29 16.42
C PHE A 72 2.02 -9.21 16.10
N ARG A 73 1.69 -8.21 15.26
CA ARG A 73 2.54 -7.05 14.94
C ARG A 73 1.70 -5.79 14.77
N ASN A 74 2.33 -4.62 14.87
CA ASN A 74 1.70 -3.35 14.50
C ASN A 74 1.51 -3.26 12.97
N THR A 75 0.52 -2.49 12.52
CA THR A 75 0.35 -2.19 11.10
C THR A 75 1.42 -1.19 10.64
N PRO A 76 2.31 -1.54 9.68
CA PRO A 76 3.29 -0.59 9.16
C PRO A 76 2.63 0.47 8.27
N THR A 77 3.25 1.64 8.16
CA THR A 77 2.78 2.67 7.22
C THR A 77 2.91 2.20 5.77
N LEU A 78 1.93 2.57 4.93
CA LEU A 78 2.01 2.40 3.48
C LEU A 78 2.73 3.56 2.77
N MET A 79 3.08 4.63 3.49
CA MET A 79 3.84 5.72 2.91
C MET A 79 5.18 5.21 2.36
N ASN A 80 5.47 5.56 1.11
CA ASN A 80 6.66 5.15 0.36
C ASN A 80 6.79 3.62 0.16
N THR A 81 5.72 2.84 0.34
CA THR A 81 5.80 1.37 0.20
C THR A 81 6.20 0.91 -1.21
N ALA A 82 5.87 1.71 -2.23
CA ALA A 82 6.23 1.45 -3.62
C ALA A 82 7.72 1.62 -3.94
N THR A 83 8.52 2.22 -3.03
CA THR A 83 9.98 2.29 -3.19
C THR A 83 10.73 1.23 -2.37
N LYS A 84 10.02 0.44 -1.56
CA LYS A 84 10.64 -0.63 -0.78
C LYS A 84 11.08 -1.78 -1.69
N LYS A 85 12.09 -2.53 -1.23
CA LYS A 85 12.57 -3.76 -1.87
C LYS A 85 12.17 -5.01 -1.10
N VAL A 86 11.85 -4.85 0.18
CA VAL A 86 11.53 -5.92 1.12
C VAL A 86 10.36 -5.43 1.98
N TRP A 87 9.39 -6.31 2.19
CA TRP A 87 8.13 -6.04 2.88
C TRP A 87 7.88 -7.04 4.01
N PHE A 88 6.89 -6.69 4.83
CA PHE A 88 6.62 -7.31 6.13
C PHE A 88 7.75 -7.13 7.13
N HIS A 89 7.42 -7.30 8.40
CA HIS A 89 8.34 -7.03 9.50
C HIS A 89 9.48 -8.06 9.61
N ASP A 90 9.29 -9.27 9.10
CA ASP A 90 10.33 -10.31 9.00
C ASP A 90 11.09 -10.27 7.67
N GLY A 91 10.71 -9.36 6.78
CA GLY A 91 11.33 -9.21 5.47
C GLY A 91 11.11 -10.38 4.52
N ARG A 92 10.11 -11.24 4.77
CA ARG A 92 9.94 -12.49 4.02
C ARG A 92 9.59 -12.32 2.54
N LEU A 93 9.05 -11.16 2.14
CA LEU A 93 8.75 -10.86 0.74
C LEU A 93 9.67 -9.78 0.19
N GLY A 94 10.40 -10.09 -0.88
CA GLY A 94 11.32 -9.17 -1.56
C GLY A 94 11.19 -9.15 -3.09
N THR A 95 10.10 -9.70 -3.64
CA THR A 95 9.90 -9.82 -5.09
C THR A 95 9.25 -8.57 -5.67
N ASN A 96 7.99 -8.30 -5.33
CA ASN A 96 7.19 -7.21 -5.87
C ASN A 96 5.95 -6.93 -5.01
N LEU A 97 5.35 -5.75 -5.18
CA LEU A 97 4.12 -5.36 -4.46
C LEU A 97 2.87 -6.18 -4.84
N ASN A 98 2.85 -6.85 -5.99
CA ASN A 98 1.72 -7.72 -6.36
C ASN A 98 1.63 -8.91 -5.40
N ASP A 99 2.78 -9.51 -5.05
CA ASP A 99 2.86 -10.64 -4.14
C ASP A 99 2.52 -10.23 -2.71
N VAL A 100 2.96 -9.04 -2.27
CA VAL A 100 2.56 -8.46 -0.98
C VAL A 100 1.05 -8.25 -0.92
N THR A 101 0.46 -7.69 -1.98
CA THR A 101 -0.99 -7.47 -2.07
C THR A 101 -1.75 -8.79 -2.05
N ARG A 102 -1.26 -9.81 -2.76
CA ARG A 102 -1.84 -11.16 -2.74
C ARG A 102 -1.86 -11.70 -1.31
N GLU A 103 -0.70 -11.68 -0.66
CA GLU A 103 -0.54 -12.22 0.70
C GLU A 103 -1.55 -11.58 1.65
N SER A 104 -1.59 -10.26 1.74
CA SER A 104 -2.49 -9.55 2.65
C SER A 104 -3.97 -9.84 2.38
N ILE A 105 -4.36 -10.03 1.12
CA ILE A 105 -5.75 -10.35 0.75
C ILE A 105 -6.11 -11.79 1.16
N THR A 106 -5.20 -12.74 0.95
CA THR A 106 -5.52 -14.18 1.08
C THR A 106 -5.25 -14.76 2.46
N GLU A 107 -4.41 -14.11 3.25
CA GLU A 107 -4.00 -14.61 4.56
C GLU A 107 -5.18 -14.65 5.55
N ASP A 108 -5.31 -15.76 6.26
CA ASP A 108 -6.48 -16.10 7.09
C ASP A 108 -6.66 -15.15 8.28
N TYR A 109 -5.57 -14.71 8.89
CA TYR A 109 -5.58 -13.77 10.00
C TYR A 109 -5.68 -12.31 9.55
N SER A 110 -5.55 -12.02 8.24
CA SER A 110 -5.52 -10.65 7.71
C SER A 110 -6.81 -10.24 7.01
N MET A 111 -7.10 -10.78 5.81
CA MET A 111 -8.34 -10.49 5.07
C MET A 111 -9.12 -11.74 4.69
N ASN A 112 -8.53 -12.93 4.79
CA ASN A 112 -9.17 -14.24 4.63
C ASN A 112 -10.00 -14.40 3.34
N MET A 113 -9.54 -13.83 2.23
CA MET A 113 -10.29 -13.83 0.98
C MET A 113 -9.90 -15.02 0.08
N ASP A 114 -10.90 -15.83 -0.29
CA ASP A 114 -10.78 -16.72 -1.44
C ASP A 114 -10.78 -15.92 -2.75
N MET A 115 -9.65 -15.92 -3.47
CA MET A 115 -9.51 -15.16 -4.70
C MET A 115 -10.48 -15.61 -5.81
N ARG A 116 -10.91 -16.88 -5.86
CA ARG A 116 -11.92 -17.33 -6.84
C ARG A 116 -13.26 -16.63 -6.58
N LEU A 117 -13.60 -16.41 -5.31
CA LEU A 117 -14.80 -15.67 -4.92
C LEU A 117 -14.64 -14.16 -5.14
N MET A 118 -13.46 -13.61 -4.85
CA MET A 118 -13.20 -12.17 -4.96
C MET A 118 -13.52 -11.61 -6.36
N GLN A 119 -13.02 -12.25 -7.43
CA GLN A 119 -13.30 -11.78 -8.79
C GLN A 119 -14.79 -11.84 -9.15
N GLU A 120 -15.50 -12.87 -8.71
CA GLU A 120 -16.93 -13.01 -9.01
C GLU A 120 -17.76 -11.96 -8.25
N ARG A 121 -17.40 -11.65 -7.00
CA ARG A 121 -17.98 -10.52 -6.24
C ARG A 121 -17.80 -9.19 -6.96
N LEU A 122 -16.61 -8.93 -7.51
CA LEU A 122 -16.34 -7.69 -8.23
C LEU A 122 -17.09 -7.59 -9.56
N LYS A 123 -17.31 -8.72 -10.25
CA LYS A 123 -18.12 -8.77 -11.48
C LYS A 123 -19.60 -8.45 -11.27
N GLN A 124 -20.13 -8.61 -10.06
CA GLN A 124 -21.51 -8.22 -9.74
C GLN A 124 -21.71 -6.69 -9.67
N ASP A 125 -20.63 -5.90 -9.66
CA ASP A 125 -20.69 -4.44 -9.61
C ASP A 125 -20.38 -3.86 -11.00
N PRO A 126 -21.40 -3.31 -11.71
CA PRO A 126 -21.20 -2.78 -13.06
C PRO A 126 -20.21 -1.60 -13.10
N VAL A 127 -20.03 -0.89 -11.97
CA VAL A 127 -19.04 0.19 -11.91
C VAL A 127 -17.63 -0.39 -11.86
N TYR A 128 -17.40 -1.50 -11.15
CA TYR A 128 -16.12 -2.19 -11.23
C TYR A 128 -15.85 -2.69 -12.65
N VAL A 129 -16.80 -3.38 -13.28
CA VAL A 129 -16.64 -3.85 -14.67
C VAL A 129 -16.19 -2.71 -15.59
N LYS A 130 -16.82 -1.53 -15.48
CA LYS A 130 -16.41 -0.34 -16.22
C LYS A 130 -15.00 0.14 -15.86
N MET A 131 -14.67 0.25 -14.57
CA MET A 131 -13.36 0.73 -14.11
C MET A 131 -12.21 -0.21 -14.51
N PHE A 132 -12.41 -1.52 -14.45
CA PHE A 132 -11.41 -2.50 -14.92
C PHE A 132 -11.19 -2.38 -16.43
N LYS A 133 -12.26 -2.21 -17.22
CA LYS A 133 -12.16 -1.96 -18.66
C LYS A 133 -11.41 -0.65 -18.95
N ASP A 134 -11.78 0.44 -18.27
CA ASP A 134 -11.16 1.76 -18.43
C ASP A 134 -9.67 1.74 -18.06
N ALA A 135 -9.28 0.95 -17.05
CA ALA A 135 -7.91 0.74 -16.63
C ALA A 135 -7.10 -0.21 -17.55
N GLY A 136 -7.73 -0.76 -18.60
CA GLY A 136 -7.10 -1.65 -19.57
C GLY A 136 -6.92 -3.09 -19.10
N TYR A 137 -7.68 -3.53 -18.09
CA TYR A 137 -7.62 -4.90 -17.57
C TYR A 137 -8.69 -5.84 -18.14
N GLY A 138 -9.70 -5.31 -18.82
CA GLY A 138 -10.86 -6.09 -19.26
C GLY A 138 -11.84 -6.30 -18.11
N GLU A 139 -12.28 -7.53 -17.89
CA GLU A 139 -13.14 -7.88 -16.76
C GLU A 139 -12.38 -7.92 -15.42
N PRO A 140 -13.08 -7.74 -14.27
CA PRO A 140 -12.49 -7.94 -12.96
C PRO A 140 -11.84 -9.32 -12.83
N SER A 141 -10.59 -9.34 -12.38
CA SER A 141 -9.82 -10.56 -12.17
C SER A 141 -8.84 -10.42 -11.01
N ASN A 142 -8.47 -11.55 -10.43
CA ASN A 142 -7.48 -11.64 -9.36
C ASN A 142 -6.14 -11.01 -9.72
N GLY A 143 -5.70 -11.17 -10.96
CA GLY A 143 -4.47 -10.57 -11.45
C GLY A 143 -4.57 -9.05 -11.54
N ALA A 144 -5.72 -8.54 -11.97
CA ALA A 144 -5.93 -7.10 -12.12
C ALA A 144 -6.08 -6.37 -10.77
N VAL A 145 -6.79 -6.94 -9.80
CA VAL A 145 -6.89 -6.38 -8.42
C VAL A 145 -5.49 -6.17 -7.82
N ARG A 146 -4.66 -7.21 -7.86
CA ARG A 146 -3.29 -7.17 -7.31
C ARG A 146 -2.33 -6.24 -8.07
N LYS A 147 -2.71 -5.76 -9.25
CA LYS A 147 -1.93 -4.75 -10.01
C LYS A 147 -2.48 -3.34 -9.78
N ALA A 148 -3.80 -3.19 -9.66
CA ALA A 148 -4.45 -1.91 -9.44
C ALA A 148 -4.15 -1.34 -8.05
N ILE A 149 -4.24 -2.14 -6.99
CA ILE A 149 -3.95 -1.67 -5.62
C ILE A 149 -2.54 -1.10 -5.51
N PRO A 150 -1.45 -1.79 -5.93
CA PRO A 150 -0.12 -1.19 -5.96
C PRO A 150 -0.01 0.11 -6.76
N GLU A 151 -0.82 0.30 -7.81
CA GLU A 151 -0.82 1.56 -8.55
C GLU A 151 -1.33 2.72 -7.68
N PHE A 152 -2.35 2.49 -6.86
CA PHE A 152 -2.77 3.46 -5.85
C PHE A 152 -1.67 3.68 -4.81
N LEU A 153 -1.00 2.63 -4.34
CA LEU A 153 0.08 2.76 -3.35
C LEU A 153 1.26 3.61 -3.84
N LYS A 154 1.53 3.67 -5.15
CA LYS A 154 2.53 4.60 -5.72
C LYS A 154 2.19 6.07 -5.45
N THR A 155 0.90 6.41 -5.33
CA THR A 155 0.45 7.78 -5.01
C THR A 155 0.80 8.17 -3.58
N LEU A 156 1.00 7.19 -2.68
CA LEU A 156 1.33 7.38 -1.26
C LEU A 156 2.82 7.63 -1.07
N THR A 157 3.39 8.55 -1.84
CA THR A 157 4.81 8.90 -1.77
C THR A 157 4.95 10.24 -1.04
N SER A 158 5.70 10.26 0.05
CA SER A 158 6.02 11.49 0.78
C SER A 158 6.86 12.40 -0.10
N ARG A 159 6.53 13.68 -0.09
CA ARG A 159 7.27 14.72 -0.83
C ARG A 159 7.44 15.93 0.05
N ASN A 160 8.37 16.79 -0.34
CA ASN A 160 8.49 18.15 0.19
C ASN A 160 8.81 18.20 1.70
N SER A 161 9.37 17.12 2.26
CA SER A 161 9.88 17.14 3.63
C SER A 161 11.03 18.15 3.75
N PRO A 162 11.36 18.61 4.97
CA PRO A 162 12.54 19.46 5.17
C PRO A 162 13.83 18.83 4.67
N PHE A 163 13.94 17.49 4.72
CA PHE A 163 15.04 16.73 4.12
C PHE A 163 15.03 16.90 2.59
N ASP A 164 13.89 16.67 1.94
CA ASP A 164 13.77 16.77 0.48
C ASP A 164 14.11 18.17 -0.06
N LYS A 165 13.78 19.21 0.71
CA LYS A 165 14.00 20.62 0.35
C LYS A 165 15.37 21.16 0.75
N GLY A 166 16.17 20.39 1.48
CA GLY A 166 17.43 20.88 2.07
C GLY A 166 17.24 21.91 3.19
N THR A 167 16.02 22.07 3.71
CA THR A 167 15.66 23.05 4.75
C THR A 167 15.56 22.43 6.14
N MET A 168 16.27 21.32 6.39
CA MET A 168 16.31 20.69 7.71
C MET A 168 16.85 21.67 8.76
N SER A 169 16.27 21.60 9.97
CA SER A 169 16.77 22.35 11.12
C SER A 169 18.19 21.89 11.50
N ALA A 170 18.92 22.75 12.21
CA ALA A 170 20.25 22.38 12.71
C ALA A 170 20.22 21.17 13.66
N ALA A 171 19.11 20.97 14.39
CA ALA A 171 18.92 19.80 15.25
C ALA A 171 18.71 18.51 14.45
N ALA A 172 17.99 18.57 13.31
CA ALA A 172 17.74 17.41 12.47
C ALA A 172 18.96 16.99 11.60
N LYS A 173 19.99 17.84 11.52
CA LYS A 173 21.23 17.58 10.76
C LYS A 173 22.34 16.92 11.59
N ARG A 174 22.16 16.80 12.91
CA ARG A 174 23.12 16.15 13.82
C ARG A 174 22.74 14.69 14.01
#